data_AF-A0AAV5ILM5-F1
#
_entry.id   AF-A0AAV5ILM5-F1
#
_cell.length_a   1.000
_cell.length_b   1.000
_cell.length_c   1.000
_cell.angle_alpha   90.00
_cell.angle_beta   90.00
_cell.angle_gamma   90.00
#
_symmetry.space_group_name_H-M   'P 1'
#
loop_
_entity.id
_entity.type
_entity.pdbx_description
1 polymer ?
#
loop_
_entity_poly.entity_id
_entity_poly.type
_entity_poly.pdbx_seq_one_letter_code
_entity_poly.pdbx_strand_id
1 'polypeptide(L)'
;MDGNKDDALKCLKIGKEALDAGDQARALKFLTKARRLDPSLAVDDLLAAVGKDSDDQSVPNSSGSTKDDASRSTSSKPSDQPSIRQRNTSIGSSSSSPSSASVYTEEQITIVREIKKKKDYYEILGLEKSSSVEDVRKAYRKLSLKVHPDKNKAPGAEEAFKAVSKAFQCLSNEESRKKYDLVGSDEPVYERRASRYHGAQSFNGFYDADFDADEVFRNFFFGGMPPATTHFRSFNFGPGMGARMGDNGSGGFNIRTLIQLLPVLLILLLNFLPSSEPVYSLSRSYPYEYKFTTQKGVNYYVMSTKFEEHYPPNSHERLRLEERVNRDYFQVLAQNCRFELQRQQWGFIRETPHCDLLQKFQSAA
;
A
#
# COMPACT_ATOMS: atom_id res chain seq x y z
N MET A 1 26.29 -2.30 6.91
CA MET A 1 25.63 -2.96 5.75
C MET A 1 25.47 -4.43 6.14
N ASP A 2 24.63 -4.71 7.13
CA ASP A 2 24.67 -5.99 7.86
C ASP A 2 23.41 -6.84 7.64
N GLY A 3 22.36 -6.26 7.04
CA GLY A 3 21.09 -6.95 6.79
C GLY A 3 21.20 -8.18 5.88
N ASN A 4 22.09 -8.15 4.88
CA ASN A 4 22.30 -9.30 3.99
C ASN A 4 22.94 -10.50 4.71
N LYS A 5 23.74 -10.24 5.76
CA LYS A 5 24.40 -11.28 6.56
C LYS A 5 23.40 -11.98 7.49
N ASP A 6 22.52 -11.21 8.14
CA ASP A 6 21.47 -11.76 9.00
C ASP A 6 20.47 -12.61 8.21
N ASP A 7 20.11 -12.20 6.99
CA ASP A 7 19.20 -12.95 6.13
C ASP A 7 19.87 -14.21 5.54
N ALA A 8 21.18 -14.18 5.29
CA ALA A 8 21.95 -15.37 4.92
C ALA A 8 21.96 -16.41 6.06
N LEU A 9 22.14 -15.98 7.31
CA LEU A 9 22.11 -16.85 8.50
C LEU A 9 20.72 -17.47 8.73
N LYS A 10 19.63 -16.72 8.50
CA LYS A 10 18.27 -17.26 8.56
C LYS A 10 18.04 -18.32 7.48
N CYS A 11 18.48 -18.06 6.24
CA CYS A 11 18.36 -19.05 5.16
C CYS A 11 19.15 -20.32 5.46
N LEU A 12 20.33 -20.20 6.08
CA LEU A 12 21.14 -21.33 6.52
C LEU A 12 20.42 -22.16 7.59
N LYS A 13 19.82 -21.53 8.62
CA LYS A 13 19.04 -22.22 9.66
C LYS A 13 17.88 -23.03 9.07
N ILE A 14 17.08 -22.40 8.21
CA ILE A 14 15.95 -23.05 7.53
C ILE A 14 16.44 -24.20 6.64
N GLY A 15 17.58 -24.02 5.98
CA GLY A 15 18.22 -25.07 5.19
C GLY A 15 18.60 -26.30 6.02
N LYS A 16 19.18 -26.09 7.22
CA LYS A 16 19.52 -27.17 8.16
C LYS A 16 18.29 -27.88 8.72
N GLU A 17 17.28 -27.12 9.14
CA GLU A 17 16.00 -27.69 9.60
C GLU A 17 15.33 -28.54 8.51
N ALA A 18 15.46 -28.14 7.23
CA ALA A 18 14.96 -28.93 6.11
C ALA A 18 15.78 -30.22 5.86
N LEU A 19 17.08 -30.21 6.13
CA LEU A 19 17.92 -31.42 6.11
C LEU A 19 17.53 -32.39 7.23
N ASP A 20 17.35 -31.87 8.45
CA ASP A 20 16.93 -32.66 9.61
C ASP A 20 15.52 -33.26 9.40
N ALA A 21 14.67 -32.56 8.64
CA ALA A 21 13.34 -33.03 8.24
C ALA A 21 13.33 -33.98 7.01
N GLY A 22 14.48 -34.22 6.37
CA GLY A 22 14.60 -35.06 5.17
C GLY A 22 14.05 -34.45 3.88
N ASP A 23 13.70 -33.15 3.86
CA ASP A 23 13.22 -32.45 2.66
C ASP A 23 14.40 -31.81 1.90
N GLN A 24 15.07 -32.66 1.11
CA GLN A 24 16.24 -32.29 0.31
C GLN A 24 15.95 -31.18 -0.71
N ALA A 25 14.76 -31.17 -1.31
CA ALA A 25 14.38 -30.16 -2.30
C ALA A 25 14.23 -28.76 -1.68
N ARG A 26 13.71 -28.67 -0.46
CA ARG A 26 13.67 -27.41 0.30
C ARG A 26 15.06 -27.02 0.78
N ALA A 27 15.85 -27.95 1.29
CA ALA A 27 17.21 -27.68 1.74
C ALA A 27 18.07 -27.06 0.64
N LEU A 28 18.07 -27.63 -0.58
CA LEU A 28 18.81 -27.08 -1.72
C LEU A 28 18.44 -25.64 -2.05
N LYS A 29 17.14 -25.30 -2.02
CA LYS A 29 16.66 -23.93 -2.33
C LYS A 29 17.15 -22.90 -1.31
N PHE A 30 17.12 -23.24 -0.02
CA PHE A 30 17.53 -22.31 1.03
C PHE A 30 19.06 -22.21 1.17
N LEU A 31 19.78 -23.31 0.97
CA LEU A 31 21.26 -23.31 0.97
C LEU A 31 21.82 -22.57 -0.26
N THR A 32 21.26 -22.76 -1.46
CA THR A 32 21.67 -21.97 -2.65
C THR A 32 21.38 -20.48 -2.49
N LYS A 33 20.29 -20.12 -1.82
CA LYS A 33 19.96 -18.73 -1.48
C LYS A 33 20.94 -18.15 -0.45
N ALA A 34 21.31 -18.91 0.58
CA ALA A 34 22.30 -18.49 1.57
C ALA A 34 23.67 -18.22 0.90
N ARG A 35 24.11 -19.09 -0.01
CA ARG A 35 25.35 -18.92 -0.80
C ARG A 35 25.36 -17.64 -1.65
N ARG A 36 24.21 -17.27 -2.22
CA ARG A 36 24.07 -16.02 -3.01
C ARG A 36 24.10 -14.76 -2.14
N LEU A 37 23.66 -14.85 -0.89
CA LEU A 37 23.59 -13.71 0.03
C LEU A 37 24.92 -13.47 0.74
N ASP A 38 25.61 -14.54 1.14
CA ASP A 38 26.93 -14.46 1.77
C ASP A 38 27.83 -15.63 1.31
N PRO A 39 28.78 -15.37 0.38
CA PRO A 39 29.73 -16.37 -0.10
C PRO A 39 30.77 -16.82 0.93
N SER A 40 30.84 -16.18 2.11
CA SER A 40 31.80 -16.54 3.18
C SER A 40 31.30 -17.68 4.08
N LEU A 41 30.02 -18.05 3.98
CA LEU A 41 29.42 -19.12 4.77
C LEU A 41 29.78 -20.50 4.23
N ALA A 42 30.07 -21.45 5.13
CA ALA A 42 30.35 -22.85 4.81
C ALA A 42 29.07 -23.62 4.42
N VAL A 43 28.51 -23.30 3.25
CA VAL A 43 27.29 -23.90 2.71
C VAL A 43 27.60 -25.01 1.68
N ASP A 44 28.81 -25.02 1.13
CA ASP A 44 29.21 -25.95 0.07
C ASP A 44 29.26 -27.42 0.56
N ASP A 45 29.69 -27.66 1.81
CA ASP A 45 29.69 -29.00 2.42
C ASP A 45 28.27 -29.57 2.57
N LEU A 46 27.30 -28.71 2.92
CA LEU A 46 25.89 -29.10 3.07
C LEU A 46 25.22 -29.34 1.71
N LEU A 47 25.58 -28.56 0.68
CA LEU A 47 25.12 -28.79 -0.69
C LEU A 47 25.68 -30.10 -1.25
N ALA A 48 26.93 -30.43 -0.94
CA ALA A 48 27.54 -31.70 -1.32
C ALA A 48 26.89 -32.90 -0.61
N ALA A 49 26.43 -32.74 0.63
CA ALA A 49 25.69 -33.77 1.36
C ALA A 49 24.34 -34.08 0.68
N VAL A 50 23.59 -33.06 0.26
CA VAL A 50 22.30 -33.28 -0.43
C VAL A 50 22.48 -33.91 -1.80
N GLY A 51 23.53 -33.52 -2.54
CA GLY A 51 23.80 -34.07 -3.87
C GLY A 51 24.10 -35.57 -3.85
N LYS A 52 24.69 -36.09 -2.77
CA LYS A 52 25.04 -37.51 -2.63
C LYS A 52 23.83 -38.42 -2.41
N ASP A 53 22.82 -37.95 -1.72
CA ASP A 53 21.62 -38.76 -1.44
C ASP A 53 20.66 -38.83 -2.63
N SER A 54 20.78 -37.90 -3.59
CA SER A 54 19.96 -37.90 -4.82
C SER A 54 20.40 -38.89 -5.90
N ASP A 55 21.56 -39.55 -5.74
CA ASP A 55 22.09 -40.51 -6.74
C ASP A 55 21.59 -41.95 -6.57
N ASP A 56 20.86 -42.29 -5.48
CA ASP A 56 20.47 -43.67 -5.16
C ASP A 56 19.00 -44.05 -5.53
N GLN A 57 18.35 -43.28 -6.40
CA GLN A 57 17.08 -43.70 -7.01
C GLN A 57 17.08 -43.54 -8.55
N SER A 58 17.48 -44.61 -9.25
CA SER A 58 17.20 -44.87 -10.66
C SER A 58 16.62 -46.31 -10.74
N VAL A 59 15.67 -46.71 -11.61
CA VAL A 59 15.49 -46.59 -13.08
C VAL A 59 14.06 -47.17 -13.45
N PRO A 60 13.56 -47.32 -14.72
CA PRO A 60 14.04 -46.85 -16.04
C PRO A 60 13.00 -46.36 -17.10
N ASN A 61 13.57 -45.94 -18.25
CA ASN A 61 13.10 -45.82 -19.65
C ASN A 61 12.74 -44.40 -20.16
N SER A 62 13.16 -43.94 -21.36
CA SER A 62 13.89 -44.54 -22.49
C SER A 62 14.29 -43.46 -23.53
N SER A 63 15.40 -43.72 -24.26
CA SER A 63 15.79 -43.27 -25.63
C SER A 63 16.00 -41.76 -25.92
N GLY A 64 17.07 -41.30 -26.58
CA GLY A 64 18.24 -41.95 -27.16
C GLY A 64 19.17 -40.93 -27.87
N SER A 65 20.48 -41.24 -27.89
CA SER A 65 21.46 -41.13 -29.01
C SER A 65 21.56 -39.79 -29.79
N THR A 66 22.71 -39.13 -30.00
CA THR A 66 24.05 -39.59 -30.45
C THR A 66 25.11 -38.46 -30.36
N LYS A 67 26.38 -38.83 -30.05
CA LYS A 67 27.66 -38.47 -30.74
C LYS A 67 28.14 -36.99 -30.75
N ASP A 68 29.42 -36.60 -30.67
CA ASP A 68 30.76 -37.23 -30.65
C ASP A 68 31.81 -36.19 -30.15
N ASP A 69 32.99 -36.68 -29.74
CA ASP A 69 34.34 -36.06 -29.69
C ASP A 69 34.67 -34.90 -28.69
N ALA A 70 35.50 -35.10 -27.66
CA ALA A 70 36.99 -35.19 -27.63
C ALA A 70 37.68 -33.91 -28.13
N SER A 71 38.64 -33.24 -27.48
CA SER A 71 39.52 -33.51 -26.33
C SER A 71 40.34 -32.23 -25.99
N ARG A 72 40.88 -32.15 -24.75
CA ARG A 72 42.10 -31.42 -24.30
C ARG A 72 42.21 -29.90 -24.52
N SER A 73 42.87 -29.06 -23.71
CA SER A 73 43.40 -29.03 -22.32
C SER A 73 44.19 -27.71 -22.22
N THR A 74 44.30 -27.12 -21.02
CA THR A 74 45.31 -26.10 -20.57
C THR A 74 45.26 -24.73 -21.26
N SER A 75 45.51 -23.55 -20.66
CA SER A 75 45.83 -23.05 -19.31
C SER A 75 45.94 -21.50 -19.43
N SER A 76 46.05 -20.80 -18.28
CA SER A 76 46.61 -19.44 -18.05
C SER A 76 45.79 -18.16 -18.37
N LYS A 77 45.49 -17.44 -17.28
CA LYS A 77 45.16 -16.00 -17.09
C LYS A 77 46.34 -15.06 -17.50
N PRO A 78 46.33 -13.73 -17.22
CA PRO A 78 45.33 -12.64 -17.40
C PRO A 78 45.96 -11.37 -18.08
N SER A 79 45.16 -10.37 -18.48
CA SER A 79 45.38 -8.91 -18.25
C SER A 79 44.49 -7.98 -19.13
N ASP A 80 43.77 -7.11 -18.43
CA ASP A 80 43.49 -5.67 -18.63
C ASP A 80 43.24 -5.01 -20.02
N GLN A 81 41.94 -4.68 -20.23
CA GLN A 81 41.33 -3.42 -20.75
C GLN A 81 41.67 -2.87 -22.17
N PRO A 82 40.92 -1.86 -22.70
CA PRO A 82 39.48 -1.77 -22.95
C PRO A 82 39.19 -1.32 -24.41
N SER A 83 38.01 -1.55 -24.99
CA SER A 83 37.54 -0.67 -26.10
C SER A 83 36.03 -0.74 -26.38
N ILE A 84 35.46 0.45 -26.43
CA ILE A 84 34.13 0.83 -26.93
C ILE A 84 34.14 0.76 -28.47
N ARG A 85 33.05 0.25 -29.08
CA ARG A 85 32.45 0.58 -30.41
C ARG A 85 31.66 -0.64 -30.89
N GLN A 86 30.57 -0.59 -31.65
CA GLN A 86 29.65 0.42 -32.16
C GLN A 86 28.58 -0.39 -32.91
N ARG A 87 27.33 0.06 -32.84
CA ARG A 87 26.16 -0.52 -33.50
C ARG A 87 26.30 -0.46 -35.03
N ASN A 88 25.99 -1.53 -35.75
CA ASN A 88 25.59 -1.47 -37.16
C ASN A 88 24.27 -2.21 -37.39
N THR A 89 23.31 -1.42 -37.85
CA THR A 89 21.99 -1.78 -38.39
C THR A 89 22.11 -2.10 -39.88
N SER A 90 21.37 -3.11 -40.37
CA SER A 90 20.99 -3.20 -41.78
C SER A 90 19.46 -3.35 -41.88
N ILE A 91 18.87 -2.46 -42.67
CA ILE A 91 17.45 -2.28 -42.97
C ILE A 91 17.19 -2.78 -44.40
N GLY A 92 16.03 -3.39 -44.62
CA GLY A 92 15.39 -3.62 -45.93
C GLY A 92 14.25 -4.64 -45.76
N SER A 93 13.05 -4.25 -45.32
CA SER A 93 11.93 -3.59 -46.02
C SER A 93 10.86 -4.56 -46.56
N SER A 94 9.69 -4.49 -45.88
CA SER A 94 8.30 -4.69 -46.31
C SER A 94 7.82 -6.05 -46.86
N SER A 95 6.98 -6.74 -46.08
CA SER A 95 5.52 -6.84 -46.34
C SER A 95 4.81 -7.80 -45.37
N SER A 96 3.58 -7.43 -45.00
CA SER A 96 2.54 -8.21 -44.32
C SER A 96 2.68 -8.50 -42.81
N SER A 97 1.68 -8.02 -42.05
CA SER A 97 1.35 -8.44 -40.68
C SER A 97 1.19 -9.97 -40.59
N PRO A 98 1.51 -10.58 -39.43
CA PRO A 98 0.41 -10.87 -38.50
C PRO A 98 0.75 -10.65 -37.00
N SER A 99 -0.23 -10.05 -36.31
CA SER A 99 -0.66 -10.26 -34.91
C SER A 99 0.37 -10.48 -33.79
N SER A 100 0.43 -9.48 -32.91
CA SER A 100 0.88 -9.49 -31.52
C SER A 100 -0.01 -10.36 -30.60
N ALA A 101 -0.14 -11.65 -30.93
CA ALA A 101 -0.98 -12.59 -30.19
C ALA A 101 -0.12 -13.60 -29.39
N SER A 102 0.46 -13.17 -28.26
CA SER A 102 0.60 -14.03 -27.06
C SER A 102 1.27 -13.28 -25.88
N VAL A 103 0.65 -12.22 -25.37
CA VAL A 103 1.03 -11.67 -24.04
C VAL A 103 -0.10 -11.89 -23.02
N TYR A 104 -1.23 -12.43 -23.44
CA TYR A 104 -2.40 -12.70 -22.62
C TYR A 104 -2.98 -14.07 -22.97
N THR A 105 -3.54 -14.76 -21.98
CA THR A 105 -4.24 -16.03 -22.21
C THR A 105 -5.63 -15.78 -22.76
N GLU A 106 -6.18 -16.70 -23.56
CA GLU A 106 -7.55 -16.56 -24.08
C GLU A 106 -8.58 -16.42 -22.95
N GLU A 107 -8.34 -17.10 -21.83
CA GLU A 107 -9.13 -16.98 -20.59
C GLU A 107 -9.13 -15.56 -20.00
N GLN A 108 -8.02 -14.84 -20.09
CA GLN A 108 -7.93 -13.47 -19.60
C GLN A 108 -8.79 -12.51 -20.44
N ILE A 109 -8.86 -12.74 -21.75
CA ILE A 109 -9.68 -11.93 -22.67
C ILE A 109 -11.17 -12.20 -22.41
N THR A 110 -11.56 -13.46 -22.23
CA THR A 110 -12.96 -13.83 -22.02
C THR A 110 -13.47 -13.23 -20.71
N ILE A 111 -12.70 -13.32 -19.62
CA ILE A 111 -13.07 -12.74 -18.32
C ILE A 111 -13.23 -11.20 -18.41
N VAL A 112 -12.27 -10.51 -19.03
CA VAL A 112 -12.35 -9.05 -19.22
C VAL A 112 -13.56 -8.66 -20.06
N ARG A 113 -13.84 -9.41 -21.13
CA ARG A 113 -14.98 -9.18 -22.01
C ARG A 113 -16.32 -9.45 -21.29
N GLU A 114 -16.41 -10.48 -20.45
CA GLU A 114 -17.60 -10.79 -19.68
C GLU A 114 -17.90 -9.72 -18.62
N ILE A 115 -16.87 -9.28 -17.88
CA ILE A 115 -17.02 -8.20 -16.89
C ILE A 115 -17.49 -6.91 -17.55
N LYS A 116 -16.95 -6.56 -18.73
CA LYS A 116 -17.39 -5.38 -19.48
C LYS A 116 -18.81 -5.48 -20.03
N LYS A 117 -19.32 -6.69 -20.28
CA LYS A 117 -20.69 -6.90 -20.79
C LYS A 117 -21.74 -6.78 -19.69
N LYS A 118 -21.37 -7.16 -18.46
CA LYS A 118 -22.25 -7.14 -17.30
C LYS A 118 -22.34 -5.74 -16.72
N LYS A 119 -23.56 -5.27 -16.46
CA LYS A 119 -23.83 -3.96 -15.86
C LYS A 119 -24.22 -4.06 -14.39
N ASP A 120 -24.68 -5.24 -13.97
CA ASP A 120 -25.07 -5.51 -12.59
C ASP A 120 -23.85 -5.80 -11.72
N TYR A 121 -23.74 -5.13 -10.57
CA TYR A 121 -22.60 -5.29 -9.65
C TYR A 121 -22.51 -6.70 -9.06
N TYR A 122 -23.65 -7.35 -8.83
CA TYR A 122 -23.69 -8.75 -8.42
C TYR A 122 -23.15 -9.68 -9.51
N GLU A 123 -23.55 -9.46 -10.77
CA GLU A 123 -23.09 -10.29 -11.89
C GLU A 123 -21.61 -10.07 -12.22
N ILE A 124 -21.12 -8.83 -12.10
CA ILE A 124 -19.72 -8.44 -12.26
C ILE A 124 -18.85 -9.21 -11.25
N LEU A 125 -19.31 -9.32 -10.00
CA LEU A 125 -18.63 -10.09 -8.96
C LEU A 125 -18.92 -11.61 -9.03
N GLY A 126 -19.86 -12.04 -9.86
CA GLY A 126 -20.29 -13.43 -9.98
C GLY A 126 -21.00 -13.95 -8.73
N LEU A 127 -21.78 -13.08 -8.08
CA LEU A 127 -22.48 -13.34 -6.83
C LEU A 127 -24.00 -13.23 -7.02
N GLU A 128 -24.75 -13.90 -6.16
CA GLU A 128 -26.20 -13.78 -6.10
C GLU A 128 -26.61 -12.59 -5.21
N LYS A 129 -27.81 -12.03 -5.40
CA LYS A 129 -28.33 -10.92 -4.59
C LYS A 129 -28.46 -11.28 -3.10
N SER A 130 -28.54 -12.57 -2.76
CA SER A 130 -28.58 -13.12 -1.39
C SER A 130 -27.21 -13.25 -0.71
N SER A 131 -26.11 -12.92 -1.39
CA SER A 131 -24.73 -13.15 -0.88
C SER A 131 -24.38 -12.30 0.35
N SER A 132 -23.54 -12.82 1.25
CA SER A 132 -23.06 -12.05 2.41
C SER A 132 -21.95 -11.05 2.05
N VAL A 133 -21.67 -10.08 2.92
CA VAL A 133 -20.56 -9.12 2.75
C VAL A 133 -19.20 -9.84 2.71
N GLU A 134 -19.08 -10.97 3.41
CA GLU A 134 -17.87 -11.79 3.37
C GLU A 134 -17.64 -12.42 2.00
N ASP A 135 -18.73 -12.84 1.34
CA ASP A 135 -18.67 -13.44 0.01
C ASP A 135 -18.34 -12.40 -1.06
N VAL A 136 -18.86 -11.18 -0.93
CA VAL A 136 -18.46 -10.00 -1.72
C VAL A 136 -16.95 -9.76 -1.62
N ARG A 137 -16.39 -9.78 -0.40
CA ARG A 137 -14.95 -9.59 -0.18
C ARG A 137 -14.11 -10.77 -0.70
N LYS A 138 -14.61 -12.00 -0.64
CA LYS A 138 -13.93 -13.19 -1.21
C LYS A 138 -13.95 -13.14 -2.74
N ALA A 139 -15.07 -12.79 -3.36
CA ALA A 139 -15.22 -12.69 -4.81
C ALA A 139 -14.34 -11.57 -5.39
N TYR A 140 -14.35 -10.40 -4.76
CA TYR A 140 -13.49 -9.27 -5.13
C TYR A 140 -12.01 -9.68 -5.14
N ARG A 141 -11.50 -10.30 -4.08
CA ARG A 141 -10.10 -10.75 -4.02
C ARG A 141 -9.74 -11.71 -5.15
N LYS A 142 -10.64 -12.65 -5.50
CA LYS A 142 -10.42 -13.61 -6.58
C LYS A 142 -10.43 -12.95 -7.96
N LEU A 143 -11.37 -12.03 -8.20
CA LEU A 143 -11.52 -11.34 -9.49
C LEU A 143 -10.44 -10.29 -9.71
N SER A 144 -10.14 -9.47 -8.71
CA SER A 144 -9.11 -8.43 -8.79
C SER A 144 -7.75 -9.00 -9.13
N LEU A 145 -7.37 -10.18 -8.62
CA LEU A 145 -6.12 -10.84 -8.99
C LEU A 145 -6.08 -11.32 -10.45
N LYS A 146 -7.24 -11.62 -11.04
CA LYS A 146 -7.37 -12.09 -12.44
C LYS A 146 -7.40 -10.93 -13.45
N VAL A 147 -7.92 -9.77 -13.05
CA VAL A 147 -8.03 -8.58 -13.92
C VAL A 147 -7.05 -7.48 -13.57
N HIS A 148 -6.13 -7.70 -12.61
CA HIS A 148 -5.11 -6.72 -12.24
C HIS A 148 -4.23 -6.35 -13.45
N PRO A 149 -4.01 -5.05 -13.74
CA PRO A 149 -3.27 -4.60 -14.93
C PRO A 149 -1.80 -5.07 -14.98
N ASP A 150 -1.23 -5.39 -13.82
CA ASP A 150 0.13 -5.96 -13.73
C ASP A 150 0.20 -7.43 -14.20
N LYS A 151 -0.84 -8.22 -13.92
CA LYS A 151 -0.89 -9.67 -14.23
C LYS A 151 -1.63 -9.98 -15.53
N ASN A 152 -2.54 -9.11 -15.93
CA ASN A 152 -3.36 -9.27 -17.13
C ASN A 152 -3.18 -8.04 -18.03
N LYS A 153 -2.45 -8.23 -19.13
CA LYS A 153 -2.20 -7.20 -20.15
C LYS A 153 -3.19 -7.27 -21.32
N ALA A 154 -4.33 -7.94 -21.14
CA ALA A 154 -5.37 -7.97 -22.15
C ALA A 154 -5.98 -6.57 -22.37
N PRO A 155 -6.39 -6.24 -23.61
CA PRO A 155 -7.02 -4.96 -23.90
C PRO A 155 -8.32 -4.80 -23.08
N GLY A 156 -8.40 -3.72 -22.30
CA GLY A 156 -9.55 -3.43 -21.44
C GLY A 156 -9.51 -4.04 -20.03
N ALA A 157 -8.39 -4.65 -19.62
CA ALA A 157 -8.21 -5.14 -18.25
C ALA A 157 -8.37 -4.02 -17.20
N GLU A 158 -7.89 -2.80 -17.51
CA GLU A 158 -8.05 -1.63 -16.66
C GLU A 158 -9.52 -1.25 -16.45
N GLU A 159 -10.33 -1.25 -17.51
CA GLU A 159 -11.76 -0.94 -17.43
C GLU A 159 -12.53 -2.02 -16.65
N ALA A 160 -12.19 -3.29 -16.85
CA ALA A 160 -12.76 -4.39 -16.09
C ALA A 160 -12.39 -4.31 -14.60
N PHE A 161 -11.15 -3.93 -14.27
CA PHE A 161 -10.72 -3.72 -12.89
C PHE A 161 -11.46 -2.54 -12.23
N LYS A 162 -11.67 -1.44 -12.97
CA LYS A 162 -12.49 -0.31 -12.49
C LYS A 162 -13.93 -0.74 -12.20
N ALA A 163 -14.55 -1.53 -13.09
CA ALA A 163 -15.89 -2.05 -12.88
C ALA A 163 -16.00 -2.97 -11.65
N VAL A 164 -15.03 -3.87 -11.46
CA VAL A 164 -14.96 -4.76 -10.28
C VAL A 164 -14.76 -3.97 -8.98
N SER A 165 -13.95 -2.91 -9.02
CA SER A 165 -13.70 -2.03 -7.86
C SER A 165 -14.95 -1.24 -7.48
N LYS A 166 -15.67 -0.68 -8.47
CA LYS A 166 -16.93 0.01 -8.28
C LYS A 166 -18.00 -0.90 -7.69
N ALA A 167 -18.13 -2.11 -8.22
CA ALA A 167 -19.05 -3.12 -7.70
C ALA A 167 -18.75 -3.46 -6.22
N PHE A 168 -17.48 -3.62 -5.87
CA PHE A 168 -17.08 -3.87 -4.49
C PHE A 168 -17.42 -2.70 -3.56
N GLN A 169 -17.15 -1.45 -3.95
CA GLN A 169 -17.44 -0.28 -3.12
C GLN A 169 -18.94 -0.12 -2.84
N CYS A 170 -19.80 -0.41 -3.83
CA CYS A 170 -21.24 -0.37 -3.65
C CYS A 170 -21.76 -1.52 -2.78
N LEU A 171 -21.20 -2.73 -2.92
CA LEU A 171 -21.70 -3.94 -2.27
C LEU A 171 -21.02 -4.27 -0.93
N SER A 172 -19.89 -3.62 -0.59
CA SER A 172 -19.14 -3.87 0.65
C SER A 172 -19.83 -3.28 1.88
N ASN A 173 -20.58 -2.19 1.70
CA ASN A 173 -21.26 -1.48 2.79
C ASN A 173 -22.76 -1.77 2.72
N GLU A 174 -23.36 -2.17 3.84
CA GLU A 174 -24.79 -2.52 3.88
C GLU A 174 -25.71 -1.36 3.48
N GLU A 175 -25.37 -0.13 3.83
CA GLU A 175 -26.15 1.05 3.46
C GLU A 175 -26.08 1.34 1.96
N SER A 176 -24.89 1.29 1.37
CA SER A 176 -24.68 1.49 -0.07
C SER A 176 -25.32 0.37 -0.89
N ARG A 177 -25.29 -0.87 -0.38
CA ARG A 177 -25.94 -2.02 -0.98
C ARG A 177 -27.46 -1.87 -0.98
N LYS A 178 -28.05 -1.48 0.16
CA LYS A 178 -29.50 -1.19 0.23
C LYS A 178 -29.90 -0.10 -0.75
N LYS A 179 -29.12 0.99 -0.86
CA LYS A 179 -29.36 2.05 -1.86
C LYS A 179 -29.32 1.51 -3.28
N TYR A 180 -28.34 0.64 -3.59
CA TYR A 180 -28.24 0.00 -4.90
C TYR A 180 -29.42 -0.94 -5.19
N ASP A 181 -29.81 -1.77 -4.22
CA ASP A 181 -30.93 -2.71 -4.36
C ASP A 181 -32.28 -2.00 -4.53
N LEU A 182 -32.45 -0.81 -3.93
CA LEU A 182 -33.65 0.02 -4.06
C LEU A 182 -33.72 0.79 -5.38
N VAL A 183 -32.58 1.24 -5.90
CA VAL A 183 -32.51 2.06 -7.12
C VAL A 183 -32.48 1.18 -8.39
N GLY A 184 -32.00 -0.05 -8.31
CA GLY A 184 -31.86 -0.95 -9.46
C GLY A 184 -30.71 -0.55 -10.38
N SER A 185 -30.29 -1.47 -11.25
CA SER A 185 -29.05 -1.42 -12.04
C SER A 185 -29.11 -0.52 -13.29
N ASP A 186 -29.52 0.73 -13.12
CA ASP A 186 -29.27 1.78 -14.11
C ASP A 186 -28.35 2.85 -13.49
N GLU A 187 -27.08 2.82 -13.88
CA GLU A 187 -26.21 3.99 -13.76
C GLU A 187 -26.58 5.06 -14.80
N PRO A 188 -26.42 6.37 -14.54
CA PRO A 188 -25.58 6.99 -13.51
C PRO A 188 -26.35 7.98 -12.60
N VAL A 189 -26.26 7.81 -11.28
CA VAL A 189 -26.68 8.88 -10.34
C VAL A 189 -25.63 9.99 -10.23
N TYR A 190 -24.43 9.81 -10.80
CA TYR A 190 -23.36 10.83 -10.77
C TYR A 190 -23.34 11.80 -11.95
N GLU A 191 -24.11 11.59 -13.03
CA GLU A 191 -24.10 12.48 -14.20
C GLU A 191 -25.38 13.31 -14.37
N ARG A 192 -26.42 13.10 -13.54
CA ARG A 192 -27.72 13.77 -13.71
C ARG A 192 -28.02 14.93 -12.76
N ARG A 193 -27.03 15.46 -12.04
CA ARG A 193 -27.24 16.62 -11.14
C ARG A 193 -26.50 17.90 -11.53
N ALA A 194 -25.76 17.91 -12.65
CA ALA A 194 -25.07 19.11 -13.13
C ALA A 194 -25.95 20.08 -13.96
N SER A 195 -27.26 19.86 -14.08
CA SER A 195 -28.14 20.75 -14.84
C SER A 195 -29.56 20.73 -14.31
N ARG A 196 -29.77 21.41 -13.17
CA ARG A 196 -31.01 22.07 -12.70
C ARG A 196 -30.93 22.17 -11.18
N TYR A 197 -30.51 23.33 -10.68
CA TYR A 197 -31.15 24.08 -9.61
C TYR A 197 -30.18 25.19 -9.15
N HIS A 198 -30.35 26.36 -9.74
CA HIS A 198 -30.05 27.61 -9.04
C HIS A 198 -30.99 27.72 -7.85
N GLY A 199 -30.42 28.01 -6.67
CA GLY A 199 -31.13 28.58 -5.54
C GLY A 199 -31.63 27.58 -4.49
N ALA A 200 -30.89 27.47 -3.39
CA ALA A 200 -31.39 27.56 -2.01
C ALA A 200 -30.39 26.91 -1.05
N GLN A 201 -29.90 27.75 -0.13
CA GLN A 201 -29.24 27.41 1.13
C GLN A 201 -29.70 26.07 1.73
N SER A 202 -28.78 25.12 1.98
CA SER A 202 -28.83 24.33 3.21
C SER A 202 -27.50 23.63 3.52
N PHE A 203 -27.16 23.71 4.79
CA PHE A 203 -25.86 23.62 5.44
C PHE A 203 -25.46 22.18 5.81
N ASN A 204 -25.28 21.27 4.84
CA ASN A 204 -24.77 19.91 5.12
C ASN A 204 -24.30 19.17 3.85
N GLY A 205 -23.03 19.35 3.46
CA GLY A 205 -22.47 18.69 2.26
C GLY A 205 -20.97 18.38 2.32
N PHE A 206 -20.40 18.17 3.51
CA PHE A 206 -18.94 18.03 3.66
C PHE A 206 -18.40 16.58 3.66
N TYR A 207 -19.24 15.53 3.58
CA TYR A 207 -18.76 14.17 3.89
C TYR A 207 -18.96 13.08 2.83
N ASP A 208 -19.49 13.35 1.64
CA ASP A 208 -19.78 12.24 0.70
C ASP A 208 -19.65 12.62 -0.78
N ALA A 209 -18.50 13.19 -1.15
CA ALA A 209 -18.05 13.22 -2.53
C ALA A 209 -16.53 12.98 -2.54
N ASP A 210 -16.17 11.75 -2.89
CA ASP A 210 -14.88 11.31 -3.45
C ASP A 210 -13.71 12.30 -3.30
N PHE A 211 -12.95 12.17 -2.21
CA PHE A 211 -11.64 12.82 -2.08
C PHE A 211 -10.63 12.08 -2.98
N ASP A 212 -10.58 12.44 -4.26
CA ASP A 212 -9.45 12.08 -5.13
C ASP A 212 -8.24 12.93 -4.75
N ALA A 213 -7.27 12.30 -4.07
CA ALA A 213 -6.04 12.96 -3.64
C ALA A 213 -5.23 13.50 -4.83
N ASP A 214 -5.35 12.89 -6.01
CA ASP A 214 -4.68 13.37 -7.22
C ASP A 214 -5.42 14.57 -7.84
N GLU A 215 -6.73 14.69 -7.67
CA GLU A 215 -7.52 15.86 -8.10
C GLU A 215 -7.30 17.05 -7.14
N VAL A 216 -7.22 16.79 -5.84
CA VAL A 216 -6.85 17.80 -4.85
C VAL A 216 -5.41 18.28 -5.08
N PHE A 217 -4.47 17.37 -5.35
CA PHE A 217 -3.09 17.75 -5.68
C PHE A 217 -3.01 18.54 -7.00
N ARG A 218 -3.75 18.15 -8.03
CA ARG A 218 -3.80 18.87 -9.32
C ARG A 218 -4.45 20.25 -9.18
N ASN A 219 -5.54 20.38 -8.44
CA ASN A 219 -6.20 21.66 -8.21
C ASN A 219 -5.36 22.58 -7.32
N PHE A 220 -4.59 22.01 -6.39
CA PHE A 220 -3.72 22.74 -5.48
C PHE A 220 -2.38 23.16 -6.10
N PHE A 221 -1.74 22.33 -6.94
CA PHE A 221 -0.47 22.64 -7.60
C PHE A 221 -0.59 23.29 -8.98
N PHE A 222 -1.64 22.99 -9.74
CA PHE A 222 -1.76 23.41 -11.15
C PHE A 222 -2.97 24.29 -11.46
N GLY A 223 -3.80 24.60 -10.46
CA GLY A 223 -4.66 25.78 -10.53
C GLY A 223 -5.69 25.82 -11.64
N GLY A 224 -6.56 24.80 -11.73
CA GLY A 224 -7.88 24.92 -12.38
C GLY A 224 -7.94 25.44 -13.81
N MET A 225 -6.87 25.31 -14.62
CA MET A 225 -6.91 25.64 -16.05
C MET A 225 -7.41 24.44 -16.87
N PRO A 226 -8.45 24.58 -17.71
CA PRO A 226 -8.80 23.56 -18.70
C PRO A 226 -7.64 23.37 -19.69
N PRO A 227 -7.43 22.18 -20.28
CA PRO A 227 -6.24 21.88 -21.06
C PRO A 227 -6.27 22.64 -22.38
N ALA A 228 -5.72 23.84 -22.39
CA ALA A 228 -5.30 24.53 -23.59
C ALA A 228 -3.81 24.81 -23.47
N THR A 229 -3.04 23.92 -24.11
CA THR A 229 -1.67 24.17 -24.62
C THR A 229 -0.56 24.41 -23.59
N THR A 230 0.06 23.34 -23.11
CA THR A 230 1.53 23.22 -23.07
C THR A 230 1.93 21.75 -23.23
N HIS A 231 2.19 21.33 -24.47
CA HIS A 231 2.88 20.07 -24.74
C HIS A 231 4.39 20.27 -24.61
N PHE A 232 5.03 19.54 -23.69
CA PHE A 232 6.38 19.04 -23.95
C PHE A 232 6.26 17.98 -25.06
N ARG A 233 6.74 18.36 -26.26
CA ARG A 233 6.91 17.65 -27.56
C ARG A 233 6.63 16.12 -27.66
N SER A 234 5.70 15.74 -28.55
CA SER A 234 5.98 14.88 -29.75
C SER A 234 4.74 14.64 -30.66
N PHE A 235 4.81 15.13 -31.90
CA PHE A 235 4.22 14.74 -33.22
C PHE A 235 2.69 14.55 -33.49
N ASN A 236 2.08 15.62 -34.05
CA ASN A 236 1.23 15.82 -35.27
C ASN A 236 0.20 14.80 -35.85
N PHE A 237 -1.04 15.27 -36.15
CA PHE A 237 -1.66 15.39 -37.50
C PHE A 237 -3.03 16.13 -37.47
N GLY A 238 -3.25 17.13 -38.35
CA GLY A 238 -4.60 17.58 -38.80
C GLY A 238 -5.06 19.02 -38.44
N PRO A 239 -5.48 19.87 -39.41
CA PRO A 239 -5.73 21.31 -39.20
C PRO A 239 -7.21 21.67 -38.97
N GLY A 240 -7.51 22.67 -38.13
CA GLY A 240 -8.85 23.26 -38.10
C GLY A 240 -9.22 24.14 -36.89
N MET A 241 -9.06 25.46 -37.09
CA MET A 241 -10.05 26.52 -36.77
C MET A 241 -10.43 26.85 -35.31
N GLY A 242 -10.27 28.14 -34.96
CA GLY A 242 -11.16 28.82 -34.01
C GLY A 242 -10.51 29.76 -32.99
N ALA A 243 -10.20 30.99 -33.40
CA ALA A 243 -9.87 32.10 -32.51
C ALA A 243 -11.12 32.75 -31.90
N ARG A 244 -10.97 33.35 -30.70
CA ARG A 244 -11.70 34.47 -30.03
C ARG A 244 -11.70 34.19 -28.51
N MET A 245 -11.51 35.10 -27.55
CA MET A 245 -11.54 36.56 -27.42
C MET A 245 -10.76 36.81 -26.10
N GLY A 246 -9.72 37.64 -26.00
CA GLY A 246 -9.83 39.08 -25.76
C GLY A 246 -10.47 39.43 -24.41
N ASP A 247 -9.66 39.65 -23.36
CA ASP A 247 -9.91 40.75 -22.43
C ASP A 247 -8.61 41.18 -21.71
N ASN A 248 -8.44 42.48 -21.60
CA ASN A 248 -7.24 43.21 -21.26
C ASN A 248 -7.60 44.10 -20.06
N GLY A 249 -7.03 43.87 -18.87
CA GLY A 249 -7.49 44.61 -17.69
C GLY A 249 -6.56 44.56 -16.47
N SER A 250 -5.70 45.58 -16.37
CA SER A 250 -5.24 46.27 -15.15
C SER A 250 -4.60 45.49 -13.99
N GLY A 251 -3.38 45.90 -13.63
CA GLY A 251 -2.62 45.43 -12.47
C GLY A 251 -3.24 45.79 -11.11
N GLY A 252 -4.29 45.07 -10.74
CA GLY A 252 -4.72 44.90 -9.35
C GLY A 252 -4.32 43.51 -8.88
N PHE A 253 -3.88 43.38 -7.62
CA PHE A 253 -3.65 42.08 -6.98
C PHE A 253 -4.84 41.17 -7.28
N ASN A 254 -4.62 40.11 -8.07
CA ASN A 254 -5.67 39.20 -8.46
C ASN A 254 -6.20 38.52 -7.20
N ILE A 255 -7.33 38.97 -6.66
CA ILE A 255 -7.95 38.37 -5.46
C ILE A 255 -8.18 36.86 -5.68
N ARG A 256 -8.39 36.44 -6.94
CA ARG A 256 -8.42 35.03 -7.35
C ARG A 256 -7.10 34.29 -7.12
N THR A 257 -5.94 34.89 -7.42
CA THR A 257 -4.64 34.27 -7.12
C THR A 257 -4.36 34.23 -5.62
N LEU A 258 -4.86 35.21 -4.86
CA LEU A 258 -4.74 35.21 -3.41
C LEU A 258 -5.59 34.10 -2.76
N ILE A 259 -6.82 33.90 -3.22
CA ILE A 259 -7.69 32.80 -2.78
C ILE A 259 -7.08 31.44 -3.14
N GLN A 260 -6.44 31.34 -4.31
CA GLN A 260 -5.78 30.12 -4.78
C GLN A 260 -4.51 29.79 -3.98
N LEU A 261 -3.79 30.80 -3.48
CA LEU A 261 -2.61 30.63 -2.62
C LEU A 261 -2.97 30.48 -1.14
N LEU A 262 -4.20 30.82 -0.73
CA LEU A 262 -4.66 30.73 0.65
C LEU A 262 -4.46 29.34 1.27
N PRO A 263 -4.84 28.20 0.64
CA PRO A 263 -4.64 26.90 1.25
C PRO A 263 -3.15 26.51 1.36
N VAL A 264 -2.30 26.94 0.42
CA VAL A 264 -0.84 26.75 0.49
C VAL A 264 -0.24 27.56 1.63
N LEU A 265 -0.64 28.83 1.72
CA LEU A 265 -0.19 29.77 2.75
C LEU A 265 -0.71 29.35 4.13
N LEU A 266 -1.90 28.79 4.22
CA LEU A 266 -2.48 28.24 5.44
C LEU A 266 -1.73 26.99 5.89
N ILE A 267 -1.41 26.06 4.98
CA ILE A 267 -0.58 24.89 5.32
C ILE A 267 0.84 25.32 5.75
N LEU A 268 1.43 26.29 5.05
CA LEU A 268 2.71 26.86 5.42
C LEU A 268 2.64 27.51 6.81
N LEU A 269 1.62 28.32 7.08
CA LEU A 269 1.39 28.91 8.41
C LEU A 269 1.15 27.86 9.49
N LEU A 270 0.37 26.81 9.23
CA LEU A 270 0.14 25.70 10.17
C LEU A 270 1.44 24.96 10.51
N ASN A 271 2.40 24.89 9.58
CA ASN A 271 3.72 24.30 9.83
C ASN A 271 4.60 25.20 10.73
N PHE A 272 4.42 26.52 10.65
CA PHE A 272 5.09 27.50 11.51
C PHE A 272 4.37 27.77 12.84
N LEU A 273 3.18 27.19 13.06
CA LEU A 273 2.55 27.26 14.37
C LEU A 273 3.39 26.44 15.34
N PRO A 274 3.85 27.02 16.46
CA PRO A 274 4.56 26.27 17.48
C PRO A 274 3.60 25.20 18.01
N SER A 275 3.83 23.94 17.64
CA SER A 275 3.16 22.83 18.29
C SER A 275 3.55 22.90 19.75
N SER A 276 2.59 23.16 20.63
CA SER A 276 2.84 23.14 22.06
C SER A 276 3.28 21.73 22.44
N GLU A 277 4.57 21.51 22.58
CA GLU A 277 5.11 20.23 23.01
C GLU A 277 4.56 19.94 24.43
N PRO A 278 4.01 18.74 24.67
CA PRO A 278 3.46 18.45 25.98
C PRO A 278 4.57 18.42 27.04
N VAL A 279 4.23 18.79 28.28
CA VAL A 279 5.22 18.81 29.39
C VAL A 279 5.64 17.40 29.80
N TYR A 280 4.81 16.39 29.52
CA TYR A 280 5.04 14.99 29.86
C TYR A 280 4.54 14.02 28.78
N SER A 281 4.98 12.77 28.88
CA SER A 281 4.44 11.62 28.15
C SER A 281 4.14 10.45 29.10
N LEU A 282 3.15 9.61 28.77
CA LEU A 282 2.84 8.40 29.56
C LEU A 282 3.79 7.23 29.26
N SER A 283 4.42 7.26 28.10
CA SER A 283 5.39 6.27 27.65
C SER A 283 6.76 6.90 27.47
N ARG A 284 7.82 6.13 27.75
CA ARG A 284 9.20 6.55 27.49
C ARG A 284 9.41 6.73 25.98
N SER A 285 9.83 7.91 25.57
CA SER A 285 10.10 8.24 24.17
C SER A 285 11.00 9.47 24.13
N TYR A 286 12.02 9.52 23.27
CA TYR A 286 12.83 10.74 23.12
C TYR A 286 11.94 11.92 22.69
N PRO A 287 11.98 13.10 23.36
CA PRO A 287 12.94 13.55 24.38
C PRO A 287 12.55 13.26 25.87
N TYR A 288 11.44 12.60 26.15
CA TYR A 288 10.93 12.26 27.49
C TYR A 288 11.60 11.01 28.10
N GLU A 289 12.68 11.23 28.85
CA GLU A 289 13.47 10.15 29.45
C GLU A 289 13.32 10.06 30.97
N TYR A 290 13.03 11.18 31.65
CA TYR A 290 13.02 11.25 33.11
C TYR A 290 11.70 10.76 33.69
N LYS A 291 11.74 9.65 34.41
CA LYS A 291 10.57 8.98 34.99
C LYS A 291 10.17 9.60 36.33
N PHE A 292 8.89 9.93 36.46
CA PHE A 292 8.24 10.33 37.70
C PHE A 292 7.01 9.46 37.97
N THR A 293 6.58 9.43 39.23
CA THR A 293 5.40 8.68 39.67
C THR A 293 4.41 9.61 40.35
N THR A 294 3.14 9.53 39.97
CA THR A 294 2.06 10.24 40.68
C THR A 294 1.75 9.58 42.01
N GLN A 295 1.00 10.27 42.87
CA GLN A 295 0.47 9.69 44.11
C GLN A 295 -0.37 8.42 43.90
N LYS A 296 -1.01 8.29 42.72
CA LYS A 296 -1.80 7.10 42.33
C LYS A 296 -0.96 5.99 41.70
N GLY A 297 0.37 6.11 41.71
CA GLY A 297 1.29 5.12 41.16
C GLY A 297 1.41 5.12 39.64
N VAL A 298 0.97 6.18 38.96
CA VAL A 298 1.09 6.29 37.49
C VAL A 298 2.47 6.80 37.13
N ASN A 299 3.16 6.06 36.27
CA ASN A 299 4.45 6.47 35.73
C ASN A 299 4.26 7.45 34.57
N TYR A 300 5.01 8.54 34.55
CA TYR A 300 5.08 9.46 33.42
C TYR A 300 6.51 9.97 33.24
N TYR A 301 6.79 10.46 32.03
CA TYR A 301 8.12 10.83 31.59
C TYR A 301 8.16 12.30 31.20
N VAL A 302 9.27 12.97 31.50
CA VAL A 302 9.46 14.39 31.25
C VAL A 302 10.75 14.61 30.44
N MET A 303 10.79 15.68 29.66
CA MET A 303 11.92 16.03 28.79
C MET A 303 13.20 16.47 29.52
N SER A 304 13.05 17.20 30.64
CA SER A 304 14.16 17.92 31.28
C SER A 304 14.34 17.53 32.74
N THR A 305 15.60 17.56 33.20
CA THR A 305 15.98 17.47 34.62
C THR A 305 15.54 18.69 35.43
N LYS A 306 15.36 19.85 34.79
CA LYS A 306 14.88 21.09 35.44
C LYS A 306 13.40 21.06 35.80
N PHE A 307 12.74 19.93 35.53
CA PHE A 307 11.33 19.78 35.82
C PHE A 307 11.01 20.00 37.31
N GLU A 308 11.86 19.53 38.23
CA GLU A 308 11.64 19.71 39.67
C GLU A 308 11.77 21.17 40.13
N GLU A 309 12.57 21.98 39.42
CA GLU A 309 12.70 23.42 39.68
C GLU A 309 11.42 24.17 39.28
N HIS A 310 10.81 23.78 38.15
CA HIS A 310 9.54 24.37 37.69
C HIS A 310 8.32 23.82 38.42
N TYR A 311 8.34 22.56 38.85
CA TYR A 311 7.23 21.87 39.50
C TYR A 311 7.71 21.18 40.78
N PRO A 312 7.96 21.96 41.85
CA PRO A 312 8.46 21.40 43.10
C PRO A 312 7.44 20.43 43.72
N PRO A 313 7.91 19.46 44.52
CA PRO A 313 7.03 18.51 45.19
C PRO A 313 6.03 19.24 46.09
N ASN A 314 4.78 18.78 46.12
CA ASN A 314 3.65 19.38 46.84
C ASN A 314 3.22 20.78 46.38
N SER A 315 3.75 21.28 45.25
CA SER A 315 3.22 22.51 44.65
C SER A 315 1.86 22.28 44.01
N HIS A 316 1.04 23.33 43.98
CA HIS A 316 -0.27 23.28 43.35
C HIS A 316 -0.17 23.02 41.83
N GLU A 317 0.88 23.51 41.18
CA GLU A 317 1.15 23.27 39.77
C GLU A 317 1.49 21.81 39.50
N ARG A 318 2.31 21.19 40.37
CA ARG A 318 2.61 19.75 40.31
C ARG A 318 1.35 18.90 40.51
N LEU A 319 0.50 19.25 41.48
CA LEU A 319 -0.77 18.54 41.71
C LEU A 319 -1.70 18.59 40.49
N ARG A 320 -1.87 19.78 39.88
CA ARG A 320 -2.66 19.93 38.64
C ARG A 320 -2.07 19.14 37.48
N LEU A 321 -0.74 19.07 37.36
CA LEU A 321 -0.06 18.28 36.35
C LEU A 321 -0.31 16.78 36.57
N GLU A 322 -0.11 16.29 37.80
CA GLU A 322 -0.34 14.89 38.16
C GLU A 322 -1.81 14.49 37.99
N GLU A 323 -2.76 15.38 38.29
CA GLU A 323 -4.18 15.16 38.02
C GLU A 323 -4.45 15.00 36.51
N ARG A 324 -3.80 15.81 35.67
CA ARG A 324 -3.88 15.68 34.22
C ARG A 324 -3.28 14.37 33.73
N VAL A 325 -2.10 13.99 34.24
CA VAL A 325 -1.46 12.69 33.96
C VAL A 325 -2.39 11.54 34.30
N ASN A 326 -2.98 11.58 35.49
CA ASN A 326 -3.92 10.56 35.97
C ASN A 326 -5.16 10.45 35.08
N ARG A 327 -5.72 11.58 34.65
CA ARG A 327 -6.88 11.63 33.75
C ARG A 327 -6.55 11.05 32.37
N ASP A 328 -5.43 11.43 31.79
CA ASP A 328 -5.02 10.97 30.47
C ASP A 328 -4.68 9.47 30.51
N TYR A 329 -4.03 9.00 31.58
CA TYR A 329 -3.79 7.59 31.82
C TYR A 329 -5.09 6.78 31.93
N PHE A 330 -6.08 7.31 32.66
CA PHE A 330 -7.41 6.72 32.74
C PHE A 330 -8.08 6.62 31.36
N GLN A 331 -8.00 7.68 30.54
CA GLN A 331 -8.57 7.67 29.20
C GLN A 331 -7.94 6.59 28.31
N VAL A 332 -6.62 6.44 28.35
CA VAL A 332 -5.89 5.40 27.60
C VAL A 332 -6.32 4.01 28.06
N LEU A 333 -6.36 3.76 29.38
CA LEU A 333 -6.83 2.49 29.92
C LEU A 333 -8.29 2.20 29.54
N ALA A 334 -9.17 3.21 29.58
CA ALA A 334 -10.58 3.06 29.26
C ALA A 334 -10.79 2.72 27.78
N GLN A 335 -10.04 3.38 26.88
CA GLN A 335 -10.08 3.06 25.46
C GLN A 335 -9.56 1.65 25.20
N ASN A 336 -8.41 1.28 25.77
CA ASN A 336 -7.86 -0.06 25.61
C ASN A 336 -8.79 -1.15 26.16
N CYS A 337 -9.39 -0.93 27.33
CA CYS A 337 -10.38 -1.84 27.90
C CYS A 337 -11.60 -2.01 26.98
N ARG A 338 -12.11 -0.92 26.37
CA ARG A 338 -13.20 -1.01 25.38
C ARG A 338 -12.82 -1.86 24.17
N PHE A 339 -11.60 -1.69 23.65
CA PHE A 339 -11.10 -2.50 22.55
C PHE A 339 -10.95 -3.98 22.93
N GLU A 340 -10.47 -4.27 24.15
CA GLU A 340 -10.37 -5.65 24.66
C GLU A 340 -11.74 -6.31 24.79
N LEU A 341 -12.72 -5.61 25.37
CA LEU A 341 -14.09 -6.11 25.49
C LEU A 341 -14.72 -6.39 24.12
N GLN A 342 -14.49 -5.54 23.13
CA GLN A 342 -14.96 -5.77 21.76
C GLN A 342 -14.32 -7.04 21.14
N ARG A 343 -13.02 -7.25 21.38
CA ARG A 343 -12.32 -8.46 20.92
C ARG A 343 -12.78 -9.72 21.65
N GLN A 344 -13.12 -9.61 22.94
CA GLN A 344 -13.66 -10.71 23.73
C GLN A 344 -15.05 -11.12 23.26
N GLN A 345 -15.93 -10.16 22.93
CA GLN A 345 -17.24 -10.43 22.35
C GLN A 345 -17.16 -11.22 21.04
N TRP A 346 -16.11 -10.97 20.25
CA TRP A 346 -15.84 -11.67 19.00
C TRP A 346 -15.04 -12.98 19.19
N GLY A 347 -14.74 -13.36 20.44
CA GLY A 347 -14.03 -14.60 20.77
C GLY A 347 -12.53 -14.59 20.49
N PHE A 348 -11.92 -13.44 20.17
CA PHE A 348 -10.50 -13.34 19.82
C PHE A 348 -9.57 -13.35 21.03
N ILE A 349 -10.05 -12.93 22.21
CA ILE A 349 -9.24 -12.80 23.42
C ILE A 349 -10.07 -13.25 24.64
N ARG A 350 -9.43 -13.91 25.62
CA ARG A 350 -10.03 -14.32 26.90
C ARG A 350 -9.67 -13.42 28.08
N GLU A 351 -8.51 -12.79 28.02
CA GLU A 351 -7.97 -11.96 29.11
C GLU A 351 -8.12 -10.47 28.79
N THR A 352 -8.49 -9.67 29.79
CA THR A 352 -8.71 -8.22 29.67
C THR A 352 -7.78 -7.44 30.60
N PRO A 353 -6.45 -7.48 30.38
CA PRO A 353 -5.49 -6.92 31.31
C PRO A 353 -5.65 -5.41 31.50
N HIS A 354 -6.07 -4.66 30.47
CA HIS A 354 -6.27 -3.21 30.60
C HIS A 354 -7.54 -2.87 31.38
N CYS A 355 -8.57 -3.71 31.30
CA CYS A 355 -9.76 -3.57 32.15
C CYS A 355 -9.43 -3.82 33.63
N ASP A 356 -8.61 -4.83 33.94
CA ASP A 356 -8.17 -5.12 35.30
C ASP A 356 -7.32 -3.98 35.87
N LEU A 357 -6.42 -3.42 35.06
CA LEU A 357 -5.63 -2.24 35.42
C LEU A 357 -6.50 -1.02 35.67
N LEU A 358 -7.55 -0.80 34.85
CA LEU A 358 -8.50 0.29 35.04
C LEU A 358 -9.26 0.15 36.36
N GLN A 359 -9.71 -1.05 36.69
CA GLN A 359 -10.41 -1.32 37.95
C GLN A 359 -9.48 -1.08 39.15
N LYS A 360 -8.23 -1.54 39.08
CA LYS A 360 -7.21 -1.27 40.10
C LYS A 360 -6.96 0.23 40.27
N PHE A 361 -6.84 0.96 39.16
CA PHE A 361 -6.62 2.41 39.19
C PHE A 361 -7.81 3.17 39.81
N GLN A 362 -9.05 2.74 39.54
CA GLN A 362 -10.23 3.30 40.17
C GLN A 362 -10.31 2.98 41.67
N SER A 363 -9.89 1.78 42.08
CA SER A 363 -9.87 1.39 43.50
C SER A 363 -8.74 2.04 44.32
N ALA A 364 -7.72 2.58 43.64
CA ALA A 364 -6.60 3.28 44.27
C ALA A 364 -6.84 4.80 44.43
N ALA A 365 -8.03 5.28 44.05
CA ALA A 365 -8.50 6.65 44.25
C ALA A 365 -9.32 6.75 45.54
#